data_AF-A0A4Z2C183-F1
#
_entry.id   AF-A0A4Z2C183-F1
#
_cell.length_a   1.000
_cell.length_b   1.000
_cell.length_c   1.000
_cell.angle_alpha   90.00
_cell.angle_beta   90.00
_cell.angle_gamma   90.00
#
_symmetry.space_group_name_H-M   'P 1'
#
loop_
_entity.id
_entity.type
_entity.pdbx_description
1 polymer ?
#
loop_
_entity_poly.entity_id
_entity_poly.type
_entity_poly.pdbx_seq_one_letter_code
_entity_poly.pdbx_strand_id
1 'polypeptide(L)'
;MAGAIIENMSTKKLVIGGVILLLFQAFAFMVGGLIAPSPTTAVHYLASKCVDTGKQGQETKWFMPWGPNQCDKIRNFDEAMAKKIEANDIVFAAHIPLPKKEMSPWFQFMLVILQFDIAFKMYNQIEEGAMVTLDVRLAYRDDTISEWTELAHSFEQRKLSCNLTISKTMDNEGRCYECDLLPFMEVGSVAHKYYLLNIRLPVNVRKKVNVGIGEIKDIRLVSIHQNGGFTKVWFAMKTFLTPSILISHDLVLEADHPHEQAACSAGEVSGVIFVASELQHCNAKRVLCP
;
A
#
# COMPACT_ATOMS: atom_id res chain seq x y z
N MET A 1 38.62 7.38 36.98
CA MET A 1 37.36 7.69 36.28
C MET A 1 37.74 8.18 34.90
N ALA A 2 37.69 7.32 33.89
CA ALA A 2 37.92 7.74 32.51
C ALA A 2 36.63 8.47 32.06
N GLY A 3 36.74 9.77 31.80
CA GLY A 3 35.63 10.57 31.26
C GLY A 3 35.33 10.15 29.81
N ALA A 4 34.14 10.50 29.32
CA ALA A 4 33.74 10.18 27.96
C ALA A 4 34.69 10.83 26.93
N ILE A 5 34.82 10.25 25.73
CA ILE A 5 35.73 10.73 24.66
C ILE A 5 35.53 12.23 24.38
N ILE A 6 34.31 12.74 24.53
CA ILE A 6 33.96 14.15 24.31
C ILE A 6 34.53 15.09 25.39
N GLU A 7 34.76 14.60 26.61
CA GLU A 7 35.28 15.39 27.75
C GLU A 7 36.80 15.55 27.68
N ASN A 8 37.50 14.63 27.00
CA ASN A 8 38.95 14.62 26.88
C ASN A 8 39.45 15.10 25.49
N MET A 9 38.55 15.57 24.62
CA MET A 9 38.88 15.95 23.24
C MET A 9 39.17 17.45 23.12
N SER A 10 40.32 17.80 22.51
CA SER A 10 40.65 19.20 22.19
C SER A 10 39.64 19.81 21.21
N THR A 11 39.31 21.09 21.40
CA THR A 11 38.43 21.88 20.51
C THR A 11 38.82 21.77 19.04
N LYS A 12 40.12 21.67 18.73
CA LYS A 12 40.60 21.49 17.35
C LYS A 12 40.14 20.16 16.74
N LYS A 13 40.20 19.05 17.49
CA LYS A 13 39.77 17.73 17.03
C LYS A 13 38.24 17.67 16.87
N LEU A 14 37.52 18.31 17.78
CA LEU A 14 36.06 18.42 17.70
C LEU A 14 35.61 19.18 16.45
N VAL A 15 36.24 20.32 16.14
CA VAL A 15 35.94 21.10 14.93
C VAL A 15 36.23 20.30 13.66
N ILE A 16 37.35 19.58 13.60
CA ILE A 16 37.69 18.72 12.45
C ILE A 16 36.62 17.63 12.25
N GLY A 17 36.23 16.93 13.33
CA GLY A 17 35.17 15.92 13.26
C GLY A 17 33.83 16.51 12.80
N GLY A 18 33.47 17.69 13.29
CA GLY A 18 32.26 18.41 12.88
C GLY A 18 32.25 18.78 11.40
N VAL A 19 33.37 19.28 10.86
CA VAL A 19 33.50 19.60 9.43
C VAL A 19 33.36 18.35 8.57
N ILE A 20 33.98 17.23 8.98
CA ILE A 20 33.86 15.95 8.25
C ILE A 20 32.41 15.49 8.21
N LEU A 21 31.70 15.50 9.34
CA LEU A 21 30.28 15.15 9.40
C LEU A 21 29.42 16.06 8.53
N LEU A 22 29.71 17.37 8.49
CA LEU A 22 29.01 18.32 7.64
C LEU A 22 29.21 17.99 6.15
N LEU A 23 30.43 17.63 5.74
CA LEU A 23 30.71 17.20 4.36
C LEU A 23 29.95 15.92 4.00
N PHE A 24 29.91 14.93 4.90
CA PHE A 24 29.10 13.72 4.69
C PHE A 24 27.60 14.04 4.57
N GLN A 25 27.09 14.94 5.40
CA GLN A 25 25.69 15.38 5.33
C GLN A 25 25.38 16.09 4.00
N ALA A 26 26.27 16.96 3.53
CA ALA A 26 26.14 17.62 2.24
C ALA A 26 26.14 16.61 1.08
N PHE A 27 27.01 15.60 1.15
CA PHE A 27 27.02 14.51 0.19
C PHE A 27 25.72 13.70 0.20
N ALA A 28 25.19 13.37 1.39
CA ALA A 28 23.92 12.66 1.52
C ALA A 28 22.75 13.46 0.90
N PHE A 29 22.70 14.78 1.10
CA PHE A 29 21.73 15.64 0.43
C PHE A 29 21.88 15.65 -1.09
N MET A 30 23.12 15.66 -1.58
CA MET A 30 23.40 15.61 -3.03
C MET A 30 22.92 14.29 -3.65
N VAL A 31 23.15 13.16 -2.98
CA VAL A 31 22.65 11.85 -3.42
C VAL A 31 21.12 11.82 -3.44
N GLY A 32 20.47 12.30 -2.37
CA GLY A 32 19.00 12.36 -2.30
C GLY A 32 18.37 13.30 -3.32
N GLY A 33 18.99 14.45 -3.59
CA GLY A 33 18.43 15.48 -4.46
C GLY A 33 18.73 15.30 -5.95
N LEU A 34 19.90 14.74 -6.30
CA LEU A 34 20.35 14.65 -7.71
C LEU A 34 20.26 13.24 -8.29
N ILE A 35 20.31 12.19 -7.46
CA ILE A 35 20.40 10.79 -7.92
C ILE A 35 19.10 10.04 -7.66
N ALA A 36 18.52 10.20 -6.47
CA ALA A 36 17.30 9.49 -6.10
C ALA A 36 16.07 10.11 -6.78
N PRO A 37 15.21 9.31 -7.46
CA PRO A 37 13.92 9.80 -7.92
C PRO A 37 12.96 9.95 -6.74
N SER A 38 11.76 10.50 -7.00
CA SER A 38 10.71 10.63 -5.97
C SER A 38 10.45 9.29 -5.26
N PRO A 39 10.27 9.30 -3.93
CA PRO A 39 10.24 8.08 -3.12
C PRO A 39 9.05 7.17 -3.43
N THR A 40 7.91 7.74 -3.79
CA THR A 40 6.68 7.01 -4.10
C THR A 40 6.10 7.47 -5.43
N THR A 41 5.26 6.63 -6.03
CA THR A 41 4.48 6.96 -7.22
C THR A 41 3.03 6.59 -6.96
N ALA A 42 2.11 7.51 -7.24
CA ALA A 42 0.68 7.29 -7.18
C ALA A 42 0.11 7.13 -8.60
N VAL A 43 -0.60 6.04 -8.85
CA VAL A 43 -1.23 5.74 -10.14
C VAL A 43 -2.72 5.57 -9.94
N HIS A 44 -3.51 6.32 -10.71
CA HIS A 44 -4.96 6.27 -10.68
C HIS A 44 -5.49 5.22 -11.64
N TYR A 45 -6.47 4.44 -11.18
CA TYR A 45 -7.18 3.42 -11.94
C TYR A 45 -8.67 3.69 -11.85
N LEU A 46 -9.36 3.53 -12.97
CA LEU A 46 -10.81 3.46 -13.02
C LEU A 46 -11.21 2.00 -13.15
N ALA A 47 -11.97 1.49 -12.18
CA ALA A 47 -12.41 0.10 -12.22
C ALA A 47 -13.42 -0.11 -13.35
N SER A 48 -13.19 -1.13 -14.18
CA SER A 48 -14.09 -1.48 -15.27
C SER A 48 -15.28 -2.27 -14.73
N LYS A 49 -16.49 -1.88 -15.09
CA LYS A 49 -17.73 -2.57 -14.71
C LYS A 49 -17.94 -3.78 -15.62
N CYS A 50 -17.57 -4.96 -15.13
CA CYS A 50 -17.76 -6.24 -15.79
C CYS A 50 -19.10 -6.86 -15.37
N VAL A 51 -19.71 -7.64 -16.27
CA VAL A 51 -20.96 -8.37 -15.99
C VAL A 51 -20.67 -9.86 -15.82
N ASP A 52 -21.08 -10.42 -14.70
CA ASP A 52 -21.11 -11.85 -14.44
C ASP A 52 -22.44 -12.42 -14.96
N THR A 53 -22.44 -12.95 -16.17
CA THR A 53 -23.67 -13.48 -16.78
C THR A 53 -23.98 -14.91 -16.36
N GLY A 54 -23.10 -15.59 -15.60
CA GLY A 54 -23.22 -17.02 -15.25
C GLY A 54 -23.30 -17.99 -16.46
N LYS A 55 -23.30 -17.48 -17.70
CA LYS A 55 -23.55 -18.25 -18.93
C LYS A 55 -22.37 -19.13 -19.35
N GLN A 56 -21.21 -18.99 -18.73
CA GLN A 56 -20.00 -19.71 -19.13
C GLN A 56 -19.83 -21.09 -18.49
N GLY A 57 -20.80 -21.65 -17.75
CA GLY A 57 -20.73 -23.05 -17.25
C GLY A 57 -19.55 -23.39 -16.33
N GLN A 58 -18.64 -22.45 -16.14
CA GLN A 58 -17.57 -22.36 -15.19
C GLN A 58 -17.73 -20.99 -14.53
N GLU A 59 -17.67 -20.95 -13.20
CA GLU A 59 -17.47 -19.70 -12.48
C GLU A 59 -16.17 -19.07 -13.01
N THR A 60 -16.25 -18.11 -13.95
CA THR A 60 -15.07 -17.33 -14.30
C THR A 60 -14.71 -16.48 -13.11
N LYS A 61 -13.84 -17.02 -12.26
CA LYS A 61 -13.40 -16.45 -10.99
C LYS A 61 -12.80 -15.04 -11.15
N TRP A 62 -12.25 -14.76 -12.33
CA TRP A 62 -11.40 -13.60 -12.59
C TRP A 62 -11.83 -12.81 -13.83
N PHE A 63 -12.42 -11.63 -13.60
CA PHE A 63 -12.83 -10.71 -14.66
C PHE A 63 -11.69 -9.78 -15.07
N MET A 64 -11.24 -9.89 -16.32
CA MET A 64 -10.14 -9.08 -16.82
C MET A 64 -10.66 -7.76 -17.43
N PRO A 65 -10.17 -6.58 -17.03
CA PRO A 65 -10.66 -5.31 -17.55
C PRO A 65 -10.14 -4.96 -18.95
N TRP A 66 -9.20 -5.70 -19.54
CA TRP A 66 -8.68 -5.45 -20.89
C TRP A 66 -7.90 -6.65 -21.42
N GLY A 67 -7.57 -6.65 -22.72
CA GLY A 67 -6.82 -7.74 -23.36
C GLY A 67 -7.72 -8.75 -24.07
N PRO A 68 -7.16 -9.89 -24.50
CA PRO A 68 -7.88 -10.88 -25.30
C PRO A 68 -9.05 -11.52 -24.54
N ASN A 69 -8.87 -11.76 -23.23
CA ASN A 69 -9.88 -12.36 -22.35
C ASN A 69 -10.63 -11.29 -21.55
N GLN A 70 -10.86 -10.11 -22.12
CA GLN A 70 -11.57 -9.05 -21.41
C GLN A 70 -13.02 -9.45 -21.11
N CYS A 71 -13.52 -8.98 -19.97
CA CYS A 71 -14.90 -9.17 -19.57
C CYS A 71 -15.87 -8.38 -20.46
N ASP A 72 -17.14 -8.79 -20.44
CA ASP A 72 -18.24 -7.99 -20.99
C ASP A 72 -18.45 -6.76 -20.10
N LYS A 73 -18.18 -5.58 -20.68
CA LYS A 73 -18.25 -4.31 -19.96
C LYS A 73 -19.55 -3.58 -20.20
N ILE A 74 -20.01 -2.87 -19.18
CA ILE A 74 -21.05 -1.85 -19.28
C ILE A 74 -20.44 -0.47 -19.05
N ARG A 75 -20.92 0.54 -19.78
CA ARG A 75 -20.43 1.92 -19.57
C ARG A 75 -21.11 2.54 -18.35
N ASN A 76 -22.43 2.46 -18.33
CA ASN A 76 -23.28 3.14 -17.35
C ASN A 76 -24.31 2.15 -16.77
N PHE A 77 -24.83 2.46 -15.57
CA PHE A 77 -25.88 1.64 -14.94
C PHE A 77 -27.22 1.67 -15.68
N ASP A 78 -27.49 2.70 -16.49
CA ASP A 78 -28.68 2.75 -17.35
C ASP A 78 -28.69 1.60 -18.37
N GLU A 79 -27.51 1.23 -18.88
CA GLU A 79 -27.32 0.08 -19.76
C GLU A 79 -27.59 -1.23 -19.01
N ALA A 80 -27.18 -1.31 -17.74
CA ALA A 80 -27.44 -2.47 -16.89
C ALA A 80 -28.95 -2.67 -16.64
N MET A 81 -29.68 -1.58 -16.35
CA MET A 81 -31.13 -1.62 -16.21
C MET A 81 -31.83 -2.06 -17.50
N ALA A 82 -31.41 -1.53 -18.65
CA ALA A 82 -31.96 -1.92 -19.95
C ALA A 82 -31.74 -3.42 -20.25
N LYS A 83 -30.59 -3.97 -19.83
CA LYS A 83 -30.24 -5.39 -19.97
C LYS A 83 -30.74 -6.28 -18.82
N LYS A 84 -31.45 -5.71 -17.83
CA LYS A 84 -31.95 -6.41 -16.62
C LYS A 84 -30.85 -7.14 -15.84
N ILE A 85 -29.69 -6.50 -15.73
CA ILE A 85 -28.54 -7.02 -14.94
C ILE A 85 -28.75 -6.64 -13.47
N GLU A 86 -28.63 -7.60 -12.56
CA GLU A 86 -28.74 -7.34 -11.13
C GLU A 86 -27.47 -6.68 -10.57
N ALA A 87 -27.59 -5.96 -9.45
CA ALA A 87 -26.45 -5.32 -8.81
C ALA A 87 -25.36 -6.32 -8.36
N ASN A 88 -25.78 -7.54 -7.99
CA ASN A 88 -24.87 -8.61 -7.56
C ASN A 88 -24.03 -9.19 -8.70
N ASP A 89 -24.49 -9.02 -9.95
CA ASP A 89 -23.82 -9.53 -11.14
C ASP A 89 -22.75 -8.55 -11.67
N ILE A 90 -22.61 -7.37 -11.06
CA ILE A 90 -21.64 -6.36 -11.48
C ILE A 90 -20.35 -6.52 -10.68
N VAL A 91 -19.25 -6.68 -11.40
CA VAL A 91 -17.90 -6.80 -10.85
C VAL A 91 -17.05 -5.62 -11.31
N PHE A 92 -16.51 -4.85 -10.36
CA PHE A 92 -15.58 -3.78 -10.65
C PHE A 92 -14.16 -4.36 -10.69
N ALA A 93 -13.62 -4.47 -11.90
CA ALA A 93 -12.31 -5.07 -12.16
C ALA A 93 -11.24 -4.01 -12.40
N ALA A 94 -10.11 -4.13 -11.72
CA ALA A 94 -8.93 -3.30 -11.91
C ALA A 94 -7.68 -4.18 -12.04
N HIS A 95 -6.88 -3.93 -13.07
CA HIS A 95 -5.62 -4.63 -13.29
C HIS A 95 -4.47 -3.70 -12.92
N ILE A 96 -3.62 -4.16 -12.01
CA ILE A 96 -2.44 -3.45 -11.52
C ILE A 96 -1.22 -4.26 -11.97
N PRO A 97 -0.28 -3.69 -12.73
CA PRO A 97 -0.21 -2.30 -13.20
C PRO A 97 -1.06 -2.05 -14.46
N LEU A 98 -1.08 -0.80 -14.94
CA LEU A 98 -1.69 -0.44 -16.22
C LEU A 98 -1.14 -1.25 -17.42
N PRO A 99 -1.86 -1.31 -18.56
CA PRO A 99 -1.43 -2.07 -19.73
C PRO A 99 0.00 -1.74 -20.17
N LYS A 100 0.75 -2.76 -20.59
CA LYS A 100 2.16 -2.67 -21.04
C LYS A 100 3.17 -2.24 -19.96
N LYS A 101 2.78 -2.28 -18.68
CA LYS A 101 3.70 -2.13 -17.55
C LYS A 101 3.76 -3.43 -16.76
N GLU A 102 4.80 -3.59 -15.94
CA GLU A 102 4.94 -4.69 -14.99
C GLU A 102 5.33 -4.14 -13.60
N MET A 103 4.85 -4.79 -12.56
CA MET A 103 5.33 -4.53 -11.20
C MET A 103 6.67 -5.23 -10.97
N SER A 104 7.42 -4.75 -9.97
CA SER A 104 8.71 -5.35 -9.61
C SER A 104 8.89 -5.40 -8.08
N PRO A 105 9.66 -6.37 -7.56
CA PRO A 105 10.02 -6.44 -6.15
C PRO A 105 10.73 -5.19 -5.60
N TRP A 106 11.31 -4.36 -6.48
CA TRP A 106 11.92 -3.08 -6.10
C TRP A 106 10.91 -2.07 -5.55
N PHE A 107 9.61 -2.26 -5.78
CA PHE A 107 8.58 -1.37 -5.27
C PHE A 107 8.26 -1.58 -3.79
N GLN A 108 8.82 -2.62 -3.16
CA GLN A 108 8.70 -3.00 -1.75
C GLN A 108 7.27 -3.20 -1.25
N PHE A 109 6.43 -2.19 -1.28
CA PHE A 109 5.04 -2.25 -0.86
C PHE A 109 4.12 -1.69 -1.94
N MET A 110 2.84 -2.05 -1.84
CA MET A 110 1.77 -1.48 -2.64
C MET A 110 0.58 -1.16 -1.75
N LEU A 111 0.29 0.12 -1.60
CA LEU A 111 -0.92 0.64 -0.99
C LEU A 111 -1.97 0.86 -2.06
N VAL A 112 -3.23 0.55 -1.75
CA VAL A 112 -4.36 0.88 -2.61
C VAL A 112 -5.37 1.63 -1.78
N ILE A 113 -5.81 2.77 -2.31
CA ILE A 113 -6.84 3.62 -1.73
C ILE A 113 -8.04 3.57 -2.66
N LEU A 114 -9.23 3.44 -2.08
CA LEU A 114 -10.50 3.38 -2.78
C LEU A 114 -11.19 4.74 -2.73
N GLN A 115 -11.78 5.15 -3.84
CA GLN A 115 -12.56 6.37 -3.96
C GLN A 115 -13.84 6.07 -4.73
N PHE A 116 -14.99 6.35 -4.11
CA PHE A 116 -16.29 6.18 -4.73
C PHE A 116 -16.74 7.48 -5.41
N ASP A 117 -17.19 7.37 -6.66
CA ASP A 117 -17.94 8.43 -7.32
C ASP A 117 -19.43 8.13 -7.10
N ILE A 118 -20.11 8.89 -6.24
CA ILE A 118 -21.54 8.69 -5.93
C ILE A 118 -22.32 9.88 -6.45
N ALA A 119 -23.33 9.64 -7.27
CA ALA A 119 -24.24 10.66 -7.77
C ALA A 119 -25.38 10.91 -6.77
N PHE A 120 -25.73 12.19 -6.62
CA PHE A 120 -26.88 12.61 -5.84
C PHE A 120 -28.19 12.34 -6.57
N LYS A 121 -29.10 11.65 -5.87
CA LYS A 121 -30.49 11.42 -6.27
C LYS A 121 -31.42 11.72 -5.12
N MET A 122 -32.55 12.38 -5.38
CA MET A 122 -33.50 12.76 -4.32
C MET A 122 -34.07 11.55 -3.59
N TYR A 123 -34.39 10.49 -4.35
CA TYR A 123 -35.00 9.26 -3.83
C TYR A 123 -34.00 8.22 -3.32
N ASN A 124 -32.69 8.41 -3.56
CA ASN A 124 -31.64 7.49 -3.14
C ASN A 124 -30.45 8.28 -2.59
N GLN A 125 -30.65 8.88 -1.41
CA GLN A 125 -29.61 9.61 -0.71
C GLN A 125 -28.75 8.65 0.11
N ILE A 126 -27.52 9.08 0.40
CA ILE A 126 -26.65 8.38 1.34
C ILE A 126 -27.21 8.55 2.75
N GLU A 127 -27.52 7.45 3.42
CA GLU A 127 -27.96 7.44 4.82
C GLU A 127 -26.84 7.90 5.76
N GLU A 128 -27.21 8.53 6.88
CA GLU A 128 -26.22 8.95 7.87
C GLU A 128 -25.51 7.74 8.48
N GLY A 129 -24.17 7.72 8.38
CA GLY A 129 -23.37 6.59 8.83
C GLY A 129 -23.45 5.35 7.94
N ALA A 130 -23.87 5.51 6.67
CA ALA A 130 -23.90 4.43 5.69
C ALA A 130 -22.57 3.65 5.65
N MET A 131 -22.68 2.32 5.62
CA MET A 131 -21.54 1.43 5.48
C MET A 131 -21.64 0.70 4.14
N VAL A 132 -20.54 0.73 3.39
CA VAL A 132 -20.37 -0.09 2.19
C VAL A 132 -19.67 -1.39 2.55
N THR A 133 -20.26 -2.50 2.13
CA THR A 133 -19.69 -3.84 2.23
C THR A 133 -19.14 -4.24 0.87
N LEU A 134 -17.87 -4.59 0.82
CA LEU A 134 -17.13 -4.93 -0.39
C LEU A 134 -16.73 -6.40 -0.32
N ASP A 135 -17.13 -7.18 -1.31
CA ASP A 135 -16.61 -8.52 -1.54
C ASP A 135 -15.41 -8.41 -2.49
N VAL A 136 -14.22 -8.56 -1.94
CA VAL A 136 -12.95 -8.23 -2.60
C VAL A 136 -12.14 -9.49 -2.85
N ARG A 137 -11.74 -9.68 -4.10
CA ARG A 137 -10.82 -10.74 -4.50
C ARG A 137 -9.58 -10.14 -5.14
N LEU A 138 -8.43 -10.54 -4.64
CA LEU A 138 -7.12 -10.17 -5.15
C LEU A 138 -6.43 -11.41 -5.69
N ALA A 139 -5.94 -11.34 -6.93
CA ALA A 139 -5.14 -12.36 -7.56
C ALA A 139 -3.80 -11.82 -8.03
N TYR A 140 -2.86 -12.73 -8.25
CA TYR A 140 -1.58 -12.44 -8.86
C TYR A 140 -1.27 -13.42 -10.00
N ARG A 141 -0.32 -13.01 -10.85
CA ARG A 141 0.38 -13.86 -11.82
C ARG A 141 1.68 -13.20 -12.27
N ASP A 142 2.59 -14.00 -12.79
CA ASP A 142 3.88 -13.53 -13.31
C ASP A 142 3.98 -13.60 -14.84
N ASP A 143 3.10 -14.36 -15.50
CA ASP A 143 2.99 -14.42 -16.95
C ASP A 143 1.63 -13.85 -17.41
N THR A 144 1.60 -13.32 -18.61
CA THR A 144 0.41 -12.80 -19.28
C THR A 144 -0.55 -13.90 -19.74
N ILE A 145 -0.07 -15.14 -19.86
CA ILE A 145 -0.82 -16.29 -20.38
C ILE A 145 -1.34 -17.18 -19.25
N SER A 146 -0.65 -17.23 -18.12
CA SER A 146 -1.02 -18.10 -17.00
C SER A 146 -2.36 -17.72 -16.37
N GLU A 147 -3.00 -18.70 -15.76
CA GLU A 147 -4.18 -18.47 -14.93
C GLU A 147 -3.85 -17.61 -13.71
N TRP A 148 -4.87 -16.91 -13.21
CA TRP A 148 -4.78 -16.07 -12.03
C TRP A 148 -4.84 -16.92 -10.76
N THR A 149 -3.86 -16.75 -9.87
CA THR A 149 -3.86 -17.40 -8.55
C THR A 149 -4.42 -16.44 -7.51
N GLU A 150 -5.33 -16.92 -6.68
CA GLU A 150 -5.88 -16.11 -5.59
C GLU A 150 -4.81 -15.80 -4.55
N LEU A 151 -4.65 -14.52 -4.22
CA LEU A 151 -3.83 -14.07 -3.10
C LEU A 151 -4.67 -13.95 -1.83
N ALA A 152 -5.85 -13.34 -1.95
CA ALA A 152 -6.75 -13.10 -0.84
C ALA A 152 -8.20 -12.90 -1.31
N HIS A 153 -9.14 -13.31 -0.46
CA HIS A 153 -10.57 -13.04 -0.59
C HIS A 153 -11.10 -12.62 0.78
N SER A 154 -11.74 -11.45 0.86
CA SER A 154 -12.30 -10.93 2.11
C SER A 154 -13.55 -10.09 1.85
N PHE A 155 -14.42 -10.02 2.87
CA PHE A 155 -15.52 -9.07 2.94
C PHE A 155 -15.12 -7.88 3.82
N GLU A 156 -14.92 -6.73 3.21
CA GLU A 156 -14.49 -5.51 3.88
C GLU A 156 -15.66 -4.55 4.07
N GLN A 157 -15.80 -4.00 5.27
CA GLN A 157 -16.78 -2.94 5.55
C GLN A 157 -16.07 -1.61 5.75
N ARG A 158 -16.58 -0.56 5.10
CA ARG A 158 -16.05 0.81 5.22
C ARG A 158 -17.20 1.79 5.38
N LYS A 159 -17.02 2.77 6.26
CA LYS A 159 -17.98 3.86 6.44
C LYS A 159 -17.86 4.84 5.27
N LEU A 160 -18.98 5.21 4.67
CA LEU A 160 -19.02 6.27 3.67
C LEU A 160 -19.16 7.63 4.38
N SER A 161 -18.10 8.43 4.28
CA SER A 161 -18.08 9.83 4.71
C SER A 161 -18.12 10.67 3.45
N CYS A 162 -19.31 11.16 3.10
CA CYS A 162 -19.57 11.88 1.87
C CYS A 162 -20.39 13.12 2.18
N ASN A 163 -19.98 14.26 1.63
CA ASN A 163 -20.67 15.52 1.81
C ASN A 163 -21.12 16.09 0.46
N LEU A 164 -22.28 16.74 0.45
CA LEU A 164 -22.77 17.46 -0.72
C LEU A 164 -22.66 18.94 -0.42
N THR A 165 -21.75 19.63 -1.09
CA THR A 165 -21.50 21.07 -0.92
C THR A 165 -22.64 21.95 -1.45
N ILE A 166 -23.58 21.36 -2.17
CA ILE A 166 -24.69 22.02 -2.85
C ILE A 166 -26.01 21.66 -2.15
N SER A 167 -27.00 22.56 -2.23
CA SER A 167 -28.35 22.30 -1.72
C SER A 167 -29.00 21.10 -2.43
N LYS A 168 -29.65 20.26 -1.62
CA LYS A 168 -30.40 19.07 -2.06
C LYS A 168 -31.72 19.48 -2.74
N THR A 169 -31.63 19.97 -3.98
CA THR A 169 -32.79 20.33 -4.82
C THR A 169 -32.85 19.42 -6.05
N MET A 170 -34.01 19.36 -6.72
CA MET A 170 -34.19 18.52 -7.91
C MET A 170 -33.28 18.96 -9.07
N ASP A 171 -33.00 20.27 -9.18
CA ASP A 171 -32.13 20.82 -10.22
C ASP A 171 -30.67 20.34 -10.10
N ASN A 172 -30.27 19.89 -8.90
CA ASN A 172 -28.92 19.42 -8.61
C ASN A 172 -28.78 17.90 -8.66
N GLU A 173 -29.80 17.17 -9.13
CA GLU A 173 -29.68 15.73 -9.36
C GLU A 173 -28.54 15.39 -10.34
N GLY A 174 -27.85 14.29 -10.06
CA GLY A 174 -26.72 13.81 -10.85
C GLY A 174 -25.38 14.48 -10.52
N ARG A 175 -25.34 15.50 -9.65
CA ARG A 175 -24.09 16.03 -9.10
C ARG A 175 -23.42 14.99 -8.20
N CYS A 176 -22.09 14.91 -8.24
CA CYS A 176 -21.36 13.96 -7.41
C CYS A 176 -21.22 14.46 -5.97
N TYR A 177 -21.32 13.54 -5.02
CA TYR A 177 -20.88 13.75 -3.65
C TYR A 177 -19.35 13.89 -3.60
N GLU A 178 -18.87 14.68 -2.65
CA GLU A 178 -17.46 14.73 -2.28
C GLU A 178 -17.23 13.74 -1.13
N CYS A 179 -16.67 12.57 -1.46
CA CYS A 179 -16.42 11.49 -0.52
C CYS A 179 -14.94 11.45 -0.11
N ASP A 180 -14.70 11.13 1.16
CA ASP A 180 -13.37 10.90 1.69
C ASP A 180 -12.71 9.67 1.06
N LEU A 181 -11.39 9.69 0.98
CA LEU A 181 -10.58 8.57 0.51
C LEU A 181 -10.60 7.42 1.54
N LEU A 182 -10.85 6.20 1.07
CA LEU A 182 -10.96 5.03 1.93
C LEU A 182 -9.69 4.17 1.84
N PRO A 183 -9.00 3.88 2.96
CA PRO A 183 -7.91 2.91 2.96
C PRO A 183 -8.48 1.53 2.61
N PHE A 184 -7.92 0.91 1.58
CA PHE A 184 -8.48 -0.30 1.01
C PHE A 184 -7.61 -1.53 1.30
N MET A 185 -6.38 -1.56 0.81
CA MET A 185 -5.45 -2.66 1.07
C MET A 185 -3.99 -2.21 1.05
N GLU A 186 -3.16 -2.96 1.74
CA GLU A 186 -1.70 -2.84 1.72
C GLU A 186 -1.09 -4.22 1.48
N VAL A 187 -0.18 -4.31 0.51
CA VAL A 187 0.66 -5.48 0.31
C VAL A 187 2.09 -5.10 0.69
N GLY A 188 2.62 -5.72 1.74
CA GLY A 188 3.97 -5.43 2.25
C GLY A 188 5.12 -5.96 1.39
N SER A 189 4.81 -6.73 0.33
CA SER A 189 5.80 -7.18 -0.66
C SER A 189 5.19 -7.23 -2.07
N VAL A 190 5.85 -6.62 -3.04
CA VAL A 190 5.43 -6.67 -4.46
C VAL A 190 6.16 -7.82 -5.16
N ALA A 191 5.82 -9.06 -4.78
CA ALA A 191 6.51 -10.25 -5.26
C ALA A 191 6.21 -10.60 -6.73
N HIS A 192 5.04 -10.23 -7.25
CA HIS A 192 4.55 -10.64 -8.55
C HIS A 192 4.49 -9.47 -9.55
N LYS A 193 4.49 -9.79 -10.84
CA LYS A 193 4.46 -8.79 -11.91
C LYS A 193 3.08 -8.18 -12.14
N TYR A 194 2.03 -8.99 -11.97
CA TYR A 194 0.65 -8.59 -12.28
C TYR A 194 -0.28 -8.97 -11.14
N TYR A 195 -1.20 -8.06 -10.85
CA TYR A 195 -2.24 -8.19 -9.85
C TYR A 195 -3.60 -7.86 -10.48
N LEU A 196 -4.61 -8.65 -10.14
CA LEU A 196 -5.99 -8.41 -10.56
C LEU A 196 -6.85 -8.25 -9.33
N LEU A 197 -7.62 -7.17 -9.32
CA LEU A 197 -8.50 -6.81 -8.23
C LEU A 197 -9.94 -6.81 -8.75
N ASN A 198 -10.78 -7.67 -8.18
CA ASN A 198 -12.20 -7.73 -8.46
C ASN A 198 -12.97 -7.35 -7.20
N ILE A 199 -13.82 -6.35 -7.31
CA ILE A 199 -14.64 -5.83 -6.22
C ILE A 199 -16.10 -6.02 -6.59
N ARG A 200 -16.86 -6.68 -5.73
CA ARG A 200 -18.32 -6.81 -5.82
C ARG A 200 -18.97 -6.02 -4.69
N LEU A 201 -20.14 -5.45 -4.97
CA LEU A 201 -20.97 -4.77 -3.98
C LEU A 201 -22.23 -5.60 -3.76
N PRO A 202 -22.18 -6.63 -2.90
CA PRO A 202 -23.34 -7.50 -2.69
C PRO A 202 -24.49 -6.71 -2.05
N VAL A 203 -25.67 -6.78 -2.64
CA VAL A 203 -26.88 -6.12 -2.14
C VAL A 203 -27.79 -7.14 -1.48
N ASN A 204 -28.17 -6.88 -0.23
CA ASN A 204 -29.13 -7.71 0.49
C ASN A 204 -30.11 -6.86 1.30
N VAL A 205 -31.34 -6.73 0.78
CA VAL A 205 -32.39 -5.91 1.41
C VAL A 205 -32.80 -6.46 2.78
N ARG A 206 -32.84 -7.79 2.96
CA ARG A 206 -33.23 -8.42 4.23
C ARG A 206 -32.21 -8.17 5.34
N LYS A 207 -30.93 -8.20 5.00
CA LYS A 207 -29.81 -7.97 5.92
C LYS A 207 -29.35 -6.50 5.96
N LYS A 208 -30.03 -5.60 5.22
CA LYS A 208 -29.65 -4.19 5.02
C LYS A 208 -28.18 -4.01 4.59
N VAL A 209 -27.68 -4.89 3.73
CA VAL A 209 -26.31 -4.80 3.18
C VAL A 209 -26.34 -3.99 1.90
N ASN A 210 -25.51 -2.94 1.83
CA ASN A 210 -25.40 -2.01 0.69
C ASN A 210 -26.76 -1.39 0.27
N VAL A 211 -27.61 -1.12 1.25
CA VAL A 211 -28.87 -0.37 1.07
C VAL A 211 -28.63 1.06 1.55
N GLY A 212 -29.15 2.06 0.82
CA GLY A 212 -29.03 3.47 1.24
C GLY A 212 -27.62 4.06 1.11
N ILE A 213 -26.76 3.46 0.27
CA ILE A 213 -25.38 3.93 0.02
C ILE A 213 -25.29 4.95 -1.14
N GLY A 214 -26.44 5.46 -1.62
CA GLY A 214 -26.53 6.36 -2.77
C GLY A 214 -26.42 5.66 -4.13
N GLU A 215 -26.35 6.45 -5.21
CA GLU A 215 -26.15 5.94 -6.58
C GLU A 215 -24.67 5.96 -6.95
N ILE A 216 -23.95 4.87 -6.67
CA ILE A 216 -22.55 4.74 -7.09
C ILE A 216 -22.49 4.74 -8.61
N LYS A 217 -21.68 5.63 -9.19
CA LYS A 217 -21.43 5.73 -10.64
C LYS A 217 -20.16 4.97 -11.03
N ASP A 218 -19.07 5.17 -10.30
CA ASP A 218 -17.78 4.59 -10.60
C ASP A 218 -16.99 4.32 -9.32
N ILE A 219 -16.03 3.41 -9.42
CA ILE A 219 -15.05 3.12 -8.38
C ILE A 219 -13.67 3.46 -8.93
N ARG A 220 -12.99 4.39 -8.27
CA ARG A 220 -11.61 4.75 -8.55
C ARG A 220 -10.70 4.13 -7.50
N LEU A 221 -9.51 3.76 -7.94
CA LEU A 221 -8.46 3.20 -7.10
C LEU A 221 -7.19 4.01 -7.31
N VAL A 222 -6.49 4.32 -6.23
CA VAL A 222 -5.16 4.93 -6.29
C VAL A 222 -4.17 3.92 -5.74
N SER A 223 -3.32 3.38 -6.61
CA SER A 223 -2.22 2.51 -6.19
C SER A 223 -1.00 3.37 -5.93
N ILE A 224 -0.45 3.28 -4.72
CA ILE A 224 0.77 3.95 -4.30
C ILE A 224 1.81 2.88 -4.02
N HIS A 225 2.94 2.97 -4.69
CA HIS A 225 4.05 2.04 -4.49
C HIS A 225 5.36 2.80 -4.38
N GLN A 226 6.36 2.22 -3.72
CA GLN A 226 7.68 2.83 -3.68
C GLN A 226 8.28 2.84 -5.09
N ASN A 227 9.03 3.88 -5.40
CA ASN A 227 9.72 3.95 -6.67
C ASN A 227 10.96 3.05 -6.63
N GLY A 228 11.05 2.08 -7.55
CA GLY A 228 12.14 1.12 -7.58
C GLY A 228 13.52 1.77 -7.75
N GLY A 229 13.60 2.93 -8.41
CA GLY A 229 14.84 3.70 -8.48
C GLY A 229 15.26 4.28 -7.13
N PHE A 230 14.30 4.80 -6.37
CA PHE A 230 14.55 5.30 -5.01
C PHE A 230 14.98 4.14 -4.10
N THR A 231 14.30 3.00 -4.18
CA THR A 231 14.63 1.81 -3.41
C THR A 231 16.08 1.35 -3.63
N LYS A 232 16.56 1.37 -4.87
CA LYS A 232 17.95 1.01 -5.18
C LYS A 232 18.96 1.95 -4.54
N VAL A 233 18.75 3.27 -4.63
CA VAL A 233 19.62 4.27 -4.00
C VAL A 233 19.59 4.12 -2.48
N TRP A 234 18.39 3.93 -1.92
CA TRP A 234 18.18 3.72 -0.50
C TRP A 234 18.90 2.47 0.02
N PHE A 235 18.83 1.36 -0.72
CA PHE A 235 19.55 0.13 -0.41
C PHE A 235 21.06 0.33 -0.49
N ALA A 236 21.57 0.98 -1.54
CA ALA A 236 23.00 1.28 -1.64
C ALA A 236 23.49 2.13 -0.46
N MET A 237 22.72 3.14 -0.06
CA MET A 237 23.05 3.99 1.09
C MET A 237 23.07 3.19 2.40
N LYS A 238 22.06 2.34 2.64
CA LYS A 238 22.04 1.45 3.81
C LYS A 238 23.24 0.50 3.81
N THR A 239 23.53 -0.16 2.70
CA THR A 239 24.67 -1.07 2.58
C THR A 239 26.01 -0.37 2.82
N PHE A 240 26.16 0.89 2.41
CA PHE A 240 27.37 1.67 2.66
C PHE A 240 27.51 2.10 4.12
N LEU A 241 26.41 2.49 4.77
CA LEU A 241 26.43 3.01 6.15
C LEU A 241 26.45 1.91 7.22
N THR A 242 25.84 0.75 6.97
CA THR A 242 25.73 -0.33 7.96
C THR A 242 27.09 -0.78 8.51
N PRO A 243 28.14 -1.04 7.71
CA PRO A 243 29.45 -1.42 8.23
C PRO A 243 30.06 -0.35 9.13
N SER A 244 29.96 0.93 8.75
CA SER A 244 30.50 2.04 9.55
C SER A 244 29.82 2.14 10.91
N ILE A 245 28.50 1.95 10.95
CA ILE A 245 27.72 1.95 12.19
C ILE A 245 28.10 0.74 13.07
N LEU A 246 28.20 -0.46 12.49
CA LEU A 246 28.58 -1.67 13.22
C LEU A 246 29.99 -1.55 13.81
N ILE A 247 30.97 -1.11 13.00
CA ILE A 247 32.34 -0.87 13.48
C ILE A 247 32.35 0.16 14.61
N SER A 248 31.58 1.24 14.50
CA SER A 248 31.49 2.23 15.57
C SER A 248 30.84 1.68 16.84
N HIS A 249 29.90 0.74 16.71
CA HIS A 249 29.23 0.09 17.85
C HIS A 249 30.16 -0.91 18.54
N ASP A 250 30.88 -1.73 17.79
CA ASP A 250 31.85 -2.69 18.33
C ASP A 250 33.05 -1.98 18.99
N LEU A 251 33.53 -0.88 18.41
CA LEU A 251 34.57 -0.03 19.03
C LEU A 251 34.11 0.61 20.34
N VAL A 252 32.81 0.84 20.53
CA VAL A 252 32.25 1.36 21.79
C VAL A 252 32.17 0.26 22.85
N LEU A 253 31.85 -0.99 22.47
CA LEU A 253 31.86 -2.13 23.38
C LEU A 253 33.28 -2.49 23.85
N GLU A 254 34.28 -2.41 22.97
CA GLU A 254 35.69 -2.67 23.32
C GLU A 254 36.25 -1.59 24.28
N ALA A 255 35.72 -0.36 24.23
CA ALA A 255 36.20 0.77 25.03
C ALA A 255 35.75 0.77 26.51
N ASP A 256 34.72 0.00 26.88
CA ASP A 256 34.26 -0.15 28.28
C ASP A 256 35.01 -1.29 29.03
N HIS A 257 35.71 -2.14 28.27
CA HIS A 257 36.37 -3.43 28.53
C HIS A 257 37.89 -3.63 28.71
N PRO A 258 38.79 -2.75 29.24
CA PRO A 258 40.22 -2.84 28.88
C PRO A 258 41.01 -4.02 29.49
N HIS A 259 40.38 -4.97 30.17
CA HIS A 259 41.06 -6.15 30.71
C HIS A 259 40.19 -7.40 30.63
N GLU A 260 40.08 -8.00 29.45
CA GLU A 260 40.24 -9.46 29.31
C GLU A 260 40.53 -9.83 27.85
N GLN A 261 41.78 -10.16 27.55
CA GLN A 261 42.10 -10.93 26.34
C GLN A 261 41.43 -12.30 26.48
N ALA A 262 40.36 -12.55 25.74
CA ALA A 262 39.89 -13.89 25.47
C ALA A 262 39.52 -13.99 23.99
N ALA A 263 40.30 -14.81 23.28
CA ALA A 263 40.06 -15.17 21.90
C ALA A 263 38.65 -15.77 21.73
N CYS A 264 37.87 -15.21 20.81
CA CYS A 264 36.78 -15.95 20.17
C CYS A 264 37.11 -16.07 18.68
N SER A 265 37.50 -17.30 18.33
CA SER A 265 37.78 -17.75 16.97
C SER A 265 36.58 -17.61 16.05
N ALA A 266 36.88 -17.47 14.76
CA ALA A 266 35.94 -17.58 13.65
C ALA A 266 34.92 -18.73 13.84
N GLY A 267 33.63 -18.38 13.72
CA GLY A 267 32.51 -19.31 13.71
C GLY A 267 31.47 -18.85 12.69
N GLU A 268 31.45 -19.56 11.56
CA GLU A 268 30.39 -19.72 10.56
C GLU A 268 29.41 -18.59 10.23
N VAL A 269 29.53 -18.16 8.98
CA VAL A 269 28.54 -17.49 8.15
C VAL A 269 27.23 -18.30 8.13
N SER A 270 26.14 -17.73 8.62
CA SER A 270 24.81 -18.12 8.17
C SER A 270 23.89 -16.91 8.15
N GLY A 271 23.46 -16.56 6.94
CA GLY A 271 22.74 -15.34 6.64
C GLY A 271 21.36 -15.29 7.29
N VAL A 272 21.09 -14.21 8.01
CA VAL A 272 19.74 -13.75 8.29
C VAL A 272 19.74 -12.22 8.18
N ILE A 273 19.09 -11.73 7.13
CA ILE A 273 18.78 -10.32 6.92
C ILE A 273 17.77 -9.94 8.02
N PHE A 274 18.22 -9.27 9.08
CA PHE A 274 17.32 -8.65 10.05
C PHE A 274 16.76 -7.36 9.45
N VAL A 275 15.51 -7.42 9.01
CA VAL A 275 14.65 -6.25 8.82
C VAL A 275 14.40 -5.67 10.23
N ALA A 276 14.98 -4.51 10.50
CA ALA A 276 14.70 -3.75 11.70
C ALA A 276 13.25 -3.24 11.65
N SER A 277 12.35 -3.98 12.30
CA SER A 277 11.03 -3.54 12.74
C SER A 277 11.15 -3.03 14.17
N GLU A 278 10.45 -1.93 14.43
CA GLU A 278 10.30 -1.22 15.71
C GLU A 278 10.27 -2.11 16.96
N LEU A 279 11.06 -1.72 17.97
CA LEU A 279 10.76 -2.04 19.37
C LEU A 279 11.14 -0.84 20.25
N GLN A 280 10.19 0.08 20.32
CA GLN A 280 10.10 1.08 21.38
C GLN A 280 9.37 0.46 22.58
N HIS A 281 9.91 0.67 23.78
CA HIS A 281 9.36 0.36 25.09
C HIS A 281 9.43 -1.10 25.57
N CYS A 282 10.43 -1.40 26.39
CA CYS A 282 10.21 -2.29 27.54
C CYS A 282 10.77 -1.63 28.80
N ASN A 283 9.87 -0.97 29.53
CA ASN A 283 10.13 -0.31 30.80
C ASN A 283 10.11 -1.38 31.91
N ALA A 284 11.12 -1.37 32.77
CA ALA A 284 11.28 -2.33 33.85
C ALA A 284 10.15 -2.22 34.88
N LYS A 285 9.47 -3.33 35.17
CA LYS A 285 8.78 -3.54 36.46
C LYS A 285 8.93 -5.00 36.90
N ARG A 286 9.70 -5.18 37.97
CA ARG A 286 9.72 -6.39 38.80
C ARG A 286 8.32 -6.64 39.36
N VAL A 287 7.82 -7.87 39.23
CA VAL A 287 6.83 -8.45 40.14
C VAL A 287 7.37 -9.82 40.54
N LEU A 288 7.55 -9.99 41.84
CA LEU A 288 7.86 -11.25 42.53
C LEU A 288 6.60 -12.13 42.61
N CYS A 289 6.77 -13.44 42.42
CA CYS A 289 6.30 -14.57 43.25
C CYS A 289 6.18 -15.85 42.40
N PRO A 290 6.22 -17.05 43.02
CA PRO A 290 6.26 -17.36 44.45
C PRO A 290 7.67 -17.72 44.98
#